data_AF-A0A5C6XLF3-F1
#
_entry.id   AF-A0A5C6XLF3-F1
#
_cell.length_a   1.000
_cell.length_b   1.000
_cell.length_c   1.000
_cell.angle_alpha   90.00
_cell.angle_beta   90.00
_cell.angle_gamma   90.00
#
_symmetry.space_group_name_H-M   'P 1'
#
loop_
_entity.id
_entity.type
_entity.pdbx_description
1 polymer ?
#
loop_
_entity_poly.entity_id
_entity_poly.type
_entity_poly.pdbx_seq_one_letter_code
_entity_poly.pdbx_strand_id
1 'polypeptide(L)'
;MPPTADIILRGTTSAKTTRRAIFLCLLCGLTAGCGPIDPPPPTDAEGEPIPQPAPLDDWLRVVEVAPAQTIATRPTIEVRFNAYLDPATFNSYSALSVRSGGLSTSGRIDYRMTRKTLRLRPRTDLIDGLRYTLFASPNLRSVTGAPLFPNTPAPERFTDATLPASPPLDRPPVTWSDIAPLFEHSCNGCHNDPTWQLPELTPETLRQTRSTQVDAPLLMPFEPASSYLMHKILPDYPRRRFTVQPPPYSDAPPLSLDEIERIEDWIAQGAR
;
A
#
# COMPACT_ATOMS: atom_id res chain seq x y z
N MET A 1 40.66 54.04 25.20
CA MET A 1 41.55 52.90 25.54
C MET A 1 41.88 52.15 24.25
N PRO A 2 43.06 51.52 24.14
CA PRO A 2 43.67 51.22 22.84
C PRO A 2 43.42 49.80 22.32
N PRO A 3 43.49 49.59 20.99
CA PRO A 3 43.98 48.36 20.38
C PRO A 3 45.53 48.40 20.22
N THR A 4 46.18 47.25 20.36
CA THR A 4 47.64 47.00 20.26
C THR A 4 47.86 45.51 19.95
N ALA A 5 48.90 44.99 19.26
CA ALA A 5 50.03 45.49 18.46
C ALA A 5 50.71 44.22 17.84
N ASP A 6 51.54 44.18 16.78
CA ASP A 6 52.09 45.14 15.80
C ASP A 6 52.09 44.45 14.39
N ILE A 7 52.31 45.05 13.20
CA ILE A 7 53.42 45.84 12.60
C ILE A 7 54.74 45.04 12.38
N ILE A 8 55.40 45.33 11.23
CA ILE A 8 56.83 45.11 10.82
C ILE A 8 57.10 43.95 9.82
N LEU A 9 57.87 44.11 8.73
CA LEU A 9 58.22 45.23 7.83
C LEU A 9 58.84 44.69 6.50
N ARG A 10 58.70 45.45 5.41
CA ARG A 10 59.64 45.65 4.25
C ARG A 10 60.35 44.45 3.54
N GLY A 11 60.14 44.41 2.22
CA GLY A 11 61.23 44.39 1.22
C GLY A 11 61.26 43.16 0.30
N THR A 12 61.76 43.22 -0.95
CA THR A 12 62.47 44.31 -1.68
C THR A 12 62.11 44.32 -3.19
N THR A 13 62.56 45.34 -3.92
CA THR A 13 62.43 45.46 -5.38
C THR A 13 63.53 44.71 -6.15
N SER A 14 63.18 44.04 -7.25
CA SER A 14 64.07 43.87 -8.42
C SER A 14 63.26 43.61 -9.69
N ALA A 15 63.82 43.87 -10.87
CA ALA A 15 63.11 43.79 -12.15
C ALA A 15 64.00 43.40 -13.34
N LYS A 16 63.40 42.74 -14.33
CA LYS A 16 63.99 42.28 -15.62
C LYS A 16 64.99 41.12 -15.41
N THR A 17 65.04 40.08 -16.25
CA THR A 17 65.27 40.17 -17.70
C THR A 17 64.76 38.94 -18.47
N THR A 18 64.44 39.15 -19.75
CA THR A 18 63.96 38.19 -20.75
C THR A 18 64.82 36.94 -20.95
N ARG A 19 64.18 35.79 -21.20
CA ARG A 19 64.61 34.81 -22.21
C ARG A 19 63.41 33.96 -22.69
N ARG A 20 63.33 33.70 -24.00
CA ARG A 20 62.38 32.75 -24.60
C ARG A 20 62.94 31.33 -24.46
N ALA A 21 62.10 30.38 -24.06
CA ALA A 21 62.30 28.96 -24.32
C ALA A 21 60.92 28.33 -24.60
N ILE A 22 60.81 27.63 -25.73
CA ILE A 22 59.66 26.79 -26.08
C ILE A 22 59.83 25.47 -25.32
N PHE A 23 58.80 24.92 -24.66
CA PHE A 23 58.68 23.46 -24.51
C PHE A 23 57.24 23.01 -24.18
N LEU A 24 56.77 21.97 -24.89
CA LEU A 24 55.63 21.08 -24.65
C LEU A 24 54.32 21.60 -24.02
N CYS A 25 53.25 21.58 -24.82
CA CYS A 25 51.90 21.38 -24.29
C CYS A 25 51.75 19.92 -23.83
N LEU A 26 51.65 19.69 -22.51
CA LEU A 26 50.92 18.52 -22.01
C LEU A 26 49.48 18.95 -21.71
N LEU A 27 48.54 18.56 -22.57
CA LEU A 27 47.14 18.49 -22.18
C LEU A 27 47.00 17.30 -21.21
N CYS A 28 47.13 17.55 -19.92
CA CYS A 28 46.59 16.64 -18.91
C CYS A 28 45.07 16.64 -19.07
N GLY A 29 44.57 15.68 -19.85
CA GLY A 29 43.15 15.42 -20.06
C GLY A 29 42.52 14.93 -18.76
N LEU A 30 42.23 15.85 -17.84
CA LEU A 30 41.32 15.63 -16.72
C LEU A 30 39.90 15.49 -17.27
N THR A 31 39.62 14.34 -17.86
CA THR A 31 38.25 13.83 -17.99
C THR A 31 37.75 13.53 -16.60
N ALA A 32 37.37 14.59 -15.87
CA ALA A 32 36.61 14.52 -14.64
C ALA A 32 35.23 13.96 -14.99
N GLY A 33 35.18 12.63 -15.14
CA GLY A 33 33.96 11.91 -15.43
C GLY A 33 32.97 12.14 -14.31
N CYS A 34 31.93 12.91 -14.59
CA CYS A 34 30.75 12.97 -13.75
C CYS A 34 30.05 11.61 -13.82
N GLY A 35 30.55 10.66 -13.02
CA GLY A 35 29.79 9.45 -12.70
C GLY A 35 28.46 9.85 -12.07
N PRO A 36 27.43 8.98 -12.15
CA PRO A 36 26.14 9.24 -11.51
C PRO A 36 26.39 9.56 -10.03
N ILE A 37 25.88 10.72 -9.60
CA ILE A 37 26.01 11.22 -8.22
C ILE A 37 24.98 10.53 -7.30
N ASP A 38 24.07 9.75 -7.89
CA ASP A 38 23.08 8.94 -7.20
C ASP A 38 23.77 7.99 -6.20
N PRO A 39 23.44 8.05 -4.90
CA PRO A 39 24.04 7.17 -3.91
C PRO A 39 23.65 5.71 -4.23
N PRO A 40 24.51 4.73 -3.88
CA PRO A 40 24.18 3.32 -4.07
C PRO A 40 22.87 2.99 -3.36
N PRO A 41 22.01 2.15 -3.96
CA PRO A 41 20.72 1.81 -3.37
C PRO A 41 20.90 1.15 -2.00
N PRO A 42 19.99 1.38 -1.04
CA PRO A 42 20.05 0.71 0.24
C PRO A 42 19.87 -0.80 0.03
N THR A 43 20.69 -1.59 0.73
CA THR A 43 20.66 -3.05 0.67
C THR A 43 19.95 -3.63 1.90
N ASP A 44 19.51 -4.87 1.79
CA ASP A 44 19.02 -5.67 2.93
C ASP A 44 20.18 -6.21 3.80
N ALA A 45 19.88 -7.14 4.71
CA ALA A 45 20.87 -7.73 5.62
C ALA A 45 21.82 -8.71 4.92
N GLU A 46 21.39 -9.26 3.79
CA GLU A 46 22.12 -10.18 2.92
C GLU A 46 23.02 -9.42 1.92
N GLY A 47 22.74 -8.14 1.68
CA GLY A 47 23.51 -7.24 0.82
C GLY A 47 22.89 -7.00 -0.55
N GLU A 48 21.68 -7.49 -0.80
CA GLU A 48 20.97 -7.32 -2.07
C GLU A 48 20.22 -5.97 -2.11
N PRO A 49 20.09 -5.31 -3.28
CA PRO A 49 19.41 -4.02 -3.38
C PRO A 49 17.91 -4.11 -3.02
N ILE A 50 17.48 -3.32 -2.05
CA ILE A 50 16.07 -3.24 -1.65
C ILE A 50 15.25 -2.65 -2.81
N PRO A 51 14.17 -3.31 -3.26
CA PRO A 51 13.24 -2.74 -4.23
C PRO A 51 12.69 -1.39 -3.75
N GLN A 52 12.74 -0.38 -4.62
CA GLN A 52 12.21 0.95 -4.34
C GLN A 52 10.86 1.18 -5.04
N PRO A 53 9.99 2.07 -4.54
CA PRO A 53 8.88 2.60 -5.33
C PRO A 53 9.39 3.37 -6.56
N ALA A 54 8.50 3.64 -7.52
CA ALA A 54 8.82 4.49 -8.65
C ALA A 54 9.12 5.95 -8.19
N PRO A 55 9.80 6.78 -9.00
CA PRO A 55 9.98 8.19 -8.68
C PRO A 55 8.62 8.87 -8.44
N LEU A 56 8.51 9.58 -7.32
CA LEU A 56 7.27 10.22 -6.79
C LEU A 56 6.21 9.27 -6.18
N ASP A 57 6.37 7.94 -6.24
CA ASP A 57 5.47 7.01 -5.55
C ASP A 57 5.83 6.89 -4.06
N ASP A 58 4.79 6.79 -3.22
CA ASP A 58 4.94 6.56 -1.79
C ASP A 58 5.20 5.07 -1.48
N TRP A 59 6.04 4.79 -0.48
CA TRP A 59 6.24 3.42 0.01
C TRP A 59 4.93 2.86 0.57
N LEU A 60 4.69 1.55 0.43
CA LEU A 60 3.63 0.88 1.19
C LEU A 60 4.04 0.85 2.67
N ARG A 61 3.21 1.40 3.54
CA ARG A 61 3.47 1.52 4.98
C ARG A 61 2.29 1.01 5.78
N VAL A 62 2.57 0.23 6.82
CA VAL A 62 1.62 0.04 7.92
C VAL A 62 1.50 1.36 8.67
N VAL A 63 0.29 1.88 8.77
CA VAL A 63 -0.04 3.14 9.47
C VAL A 63 -0.68 2.91 10.83
N GLU A 64 -1.24 1.72 11.07
CA GLU A 64 -1.88 1.35 12.34
C GLU A 64 -1.94 -0.18 12.48
N VAL A 65 -1.84 -0.69 13.71
CA VAL A 65 -2.07 -2.11 14.03
C VAL A 65 -2.91 -2.22 15.30
N ALA A 66 -4.13 -2.75 15.16
CA ALA A 66 -5.07 -2.93 16.25
C ALA A 66 -5.20 -4.42 16.66
N PRO A 67 -5.37 -4.75 17.96
CA PRO A 67 -5.23 -3.86 19.11
C PRO A 67 -3.79 -3.32 19.27
N ALA A 68 -3.63 -2.14 19.85
CA ALA A 68 -2.30 -1.53 20.05
C ALA A 68 -1.54 -2.10 21.27
N GLN A 69 -2.21 -2.86 22.13
CA GLN A 69 -1.75 -3.30 23.45
C GLN A 69 -1.90 -4.83 23.62
N THR A 70 -1.98 -5.30 24.87
CA THR A 70 -2.33 -6.68 25.26
C THR A 70 -3.51 -7.25 24.45
N ILE A 71 -3.42 -8.53 24.08
CA ILE A 71 -4.37 -9.24 23.23
C ILE A 71 -4.87 -10.53 23.89
N ALA A 72 -6.11 -10.91 23.59
CA ALA A 72 -6.61 -12.24 23.96
C ALA A 72 -5.79 -13.36 23.30
N THR A 73 -5.78 -14.55 23.89
CA THR A 73 -5.14 -15.75 23.32
C THR A 73 -5.70 -16.15 21.95
N ARG A 74 -6.95 -15.78 21.63
CA ARG A 74 -7.55 -15.94 20.29
C ARG A 74 -7.96 -14.59 19.68
N PRO A 75 -6.98 -13.80 19.19
CA PRO A 75 -7.22 -12.45 18.75
C PRO A 75 -7.63 -12.37 17.27
N THR A 76 -8.21 -11.24 16.91
CA THR A 76 -8.22 -10.71 15.54
C THR A 76 -7.31 -9.49 15.54
N ILE A 77 -6.28 -9.51 14.69
CA ILE A 77 -5.28 -8.45 14.57
C ILE A 77 -5.49 -7.74 13.24
N GLU A 78 -5.76 -6.45 13.28
CA GLU A 78 -6.01 -5.63 12.10
C GLU A 78 -4.78 -4.78 11.77
N VAL A 79 -4.38 -4.76 10.51
CA VAL A 79 -3.17 -4.10 9.99
C VAL A 79 -3.60 -3.17 8.87
N ARG A 80 -3.60 -1.87 9.14
CA ARG A 80 -4.05 -0.84 8.20
C ARG A 80 -2.86 -0.23 7.45
N PHE A 81 -3.04 -0.04 6.15
CA PHE A 81 -2.02 0.47 5.24
C PHE A 81 -2.38 1.86 4.69
N ASN A 82 -1.39 2.64 4.26
CA ASN A 82 -1.61 3.92 3.56
C ASN A 82 -2.25 3.74 2.17
N ALA A 83 -1.85 2.69 1.45
CA ALA A 83 -2.27 2.38 0.09
C ALA A 83 -3.14 1.11 0.02
N TYR A 84 -3.89 0.97 -1.08
CA TYR A 84 -4.54 -0.29 -1.45
C TYR A 84 -3.48 -1.34 -1.79
N LEU A 85 -3.71 -2.59 -1.39
CA LEU A 85 -2.79 -3.71 -1.59
C LEU A 85 -3.07 -4.47 -2.89
N ASP A 86 -2.03 -5.01 -3.51
CA ASP A 86 -2.16 -5.91 -4.67
C ASP A 86 -2.62 -7.32 -4.23
N PRO A 87 -3.79 -7.83 -4.71
CA PRO A 87 -4.30 -9.16 -4.36
C PRO A 87 -3.35 -10.31 -4.68
N ALA A 88 -2.48 -10.17 -5.68
CA ALA A 88 -1.47 -11.18 -5.98
C ALA A 88 -0.43 -11.36 -4.85
N THR A 89 -0.34 -10.41 -3.91
CA THR A 89 0.71 -10.37 -2.87
C THR A 89 0.24 -10.76 -1.47
N PHE A 90 -1.07 -10.66 -1.18
CA PHE A 90 -1.63 -11.00 0.15
C PHE A 90 -2.51 -12.27 0.18
N ASN A 91 -2.74 -12.92 -0.95
CA ASN A 91 -3.47 -14.21 -1.03
C ASN A 91 -2.78 -15.38 -0.28
N SER A 92 -1.53 -15.21 0.14
CA SER A 92 -0.75 -16.23 0.85
C SER A 92 -1.00 -16.21 2.36
N TYR A 93 -1.06 -17.39 2.99
CA TYR A 93 -1.14 -17.54 4.45
C TYR A 93 0.10 -17.02 5.22
N SER A 94 1.11 -16.50 4.53
CA SER A 94 2.31 -15.86 5.09
C SER A 94 2.28 -14.33 4.98
N ALA A 95 1.25 -13.73 4.37
CA ALA A 95 1.13 -12.27 4.21
C ALA A 95 1.16 -11.52 5.56
N LEU A 96 0.58 -12.13 6.60
CA LEU A 96 0.73 -11.73 8.01
C LEU A 96 1.02 -12.97 8.88
N SER A 97 1.89 -12.83 9.88
CA SER A 97 2.19 -13.85 10.90
C SER A 97 2.55 -13.21 12.25
N VAL A 98 2.35 -13.93 13.36
CA VAL A 98 2.82 -13.51 14.69
C VAL A 98 3.83 -14.51 15.25
N ARG A 99 4.89 -14.02 15.90
CA ARG A 99 6.01 -14.84 16.37
C ARG A 99 6.40 -14.51 17.81
N SER A 100 6.81 -15.52 18.58
CA SER A 100 7.27 -15.43 19.96
C SER A 100 8.48 -16.36 20.14
N GLY A 101 9.69 -15.82 20.00
CA GLY A 101 10.92 -16.63 19.95
C GLY A 101 10.87 -17.62 18.77
N GLY A 102 11.07 -18.91 19.04
CA GLY A 102 10.95 -19.98 18.05
C GLY A 102 9.52 -20.32 17.62
N LEU A 103 8.49 -19.79 18.28
CA LEU A 103 7.09 -20.00 17.91
C LEU A 103 6.70 -19.03 16.79
N SER A 104 6.05 -19.54 15.74
CA SER A 104 5.46 -18.73 14.66
C SER A 104 4.11 -19.30 14.29
N THR A 105 3.09 -18.46 14.21
CA THR A 105 1.75 -18.86 13.73
C THR A 105 1.17 -17.82 12.80
N SER A 106 0.40 -18.28 11.83
CA SER A 106 -0.41 -17.46 10.92
C SER A 106 -1.84 -18.02 10.90
N GLY A 107 -2.70 -17.52 10.02
CA GLY A 107 -4.02 -18.10 9.93
C GLY A 107 -4.89 -17.56 8.81
N ARG A 108 -6.17 -17.37 9.12
CA ARG A 108 -7.12 -16.80 8.16
C ARG A 108 -6.82 -15.31 8.04
N ILE A 109 -6.73 -14.84 6.81
CA ILE A 109 -6.59 -13.43 6.46
C ILE A 109 -7.85 -13.04 5.69
N ASP A 110 -8.37 -11.86 6.00
CA ASP A 110 -9.44 -11.17 5.25
C ASP A 110 -8.96 -9.75 4.95
N TYR A 111 -9.24 -9.25 3.75
CA TYR A 111 -8.91 -7.88 3.36
C TYR A 111 -10.18 -7.04 3.29
N ARG A 112 -10.16 -5.87 3.96
CA ARG A 112 -11.12 -4.78 3.73
C ARG A 112 -10.46 -3.73 2.85
N MET A 113 -10.94 -3.58 1.62
CA MET A 113 -10.48 -2.55 0.70
C MET A 113 -10.83 -1.16 1.25
N THR A 114 -12.08 -0.97 1.68
CA THR A 114 -12.61 0.31 2.15
C THR A 114 -11.81 0.94 3.29
N ARG A 115 -11.24 0.11 4.17
CA ARG A 115 -10.37 0.53 5.28
C ARG A 115 -8.87 0.40 4.99
N LYS A 116 -8.49 -0.20 3.85
CA LYS A 116 -7.12 -0.62 3.49
C LYS A 116 -6.49 -1.51 4.57
N THR A 117 -7.25 -2.48 5.08
CA THR A 117 -6.90 -3.25 6.28
C THR A 117 -6.86 -4.75 5.99
N LEU A 118 -5.73 -5.40 6.29
CA LEU A 118 -5.66 -6.86 6.41
C LEU A 118 -6.01 -7.26 7.84
N ARG A 119 -6.87 -8.27 8.01
CA ARG A 119 -7.33 -8.79 9.30
C ARG A 119 -6.84 -10.23 9.46
N LEU A 120 -5.88 -10.45 10.34
CA LEU A 120 -5.33 -11.76 10.69
C LEU A 120 -6.07 -12.35 11.88
N ARG A 121 -6.52 -13.60 11.75
CA ARG A 121 -6.90 -14.46 12.89
C ARG A 121 -6.02 -15.72 12.89
N PRO A 122 -5.15 -15.91 13.91
CA PRO A 122 -4.33 -17.11 14.03
C PRO A 122 -5.14 -18.41 13.96
N ARG A 123 -4.58 -19.46 13.35
CA ARG A 123 -5.19 -20.80 13.28
C ARG A 123 -5.19 -21.54 14.62
N THR A 124 -4.20 -21.23 15.44
CA THR A 124 -4.00 -21.79 16.78
C THR A 124 -4.15 -20.68 17.80
N ASP A 125 -4.68 -21.00 18.97
CA ASP A 125 -4.62 -20.07 20.09
C ASP A 125 -3.15 -19.75 20.42
N LEU A 126 -2.90 -18.49 20.73
CA LEU A 126 -1.62 -17.99 21.22
C LEU A 126 -1.45 -18.42 22.69
N ILE A 127 -0.23 -18.77 23.08
CA ILE A 127 0.05 -19.20 24.45
C ILE A 127 -0.04 -17.97 25.37
N ASP A 128 -0.68 -18.11 26.52
CA ASP A 128 -0.87 -17.05 27.52
C ASP A 128 0.45 -16.51 28.09
N GLY A 129 0.49 -15.22 28.45
CA GLY A 129 1.66 -14.54 29.01
C GLY A 129 2.88 -14.39 28.09
N LEU A 130 2.86 -14.91 26.86
CA LEU A 130 3.96 -14.76 25.90
C LEU A 130 3.93 -13.42 25.16
N ARG A 131 5.10 -13.01 24.67
CA ARG A 131 5.26 -11.80 23.87
C ARG A 131 5.29 -12.15 22.38
N TYR A 132 4.28 -11.69 21.65
CA TYR A 132 4.16 -11.88 20.21
C TYR A 132 4.44 -10.60 19.42
N THR A 133 5.32 -10.71 18.44
CA THR A 133 5.65 -9.67 17.46
C THR A 133 4.93 -9.95 16.15
N LEU A 134 4.28 -8.94 15.57
CA LEU A 134 3.62 -9.05 14.25
C LEU A 134 4.65 -8.87 13.12
N PHE A 135 4.61 -9.76 12.13
CA PHE A 135 5.40 -9.69 10.91
C PHE A 135 4.46 -9.65 9.69
N ALA A 136 4.61 -8.60 8.88
CA ALA A 136 4.04 -8.52 7.54
C ALA A 136 5.05 -9.05 6.50
N SER A 137 4.56 -9.64 5.41
CA SER A 137 5.44 -10.20 4.37
C SER A 137 6.16 -9.11 3.57
N PRO A 138 7.49 -9.21 3.35
CA PRO A 138 8.22 -8.26 2.50
C PRO A 138 7.80 -8.33 1.03
N ASN A 139 7.01 -9.34 0.63
CA ASN A 139 6.47 -9.47 -0.71
C ASN A 139 5.17 -8.66 -0.92
N LEU A 140 4.58 -8.05 0.13
CA LEU A 140 3.41 -7.17 -0.01
C LEU A 140 3.73 -5.98 -0.93
N ARG A 141 2.83 -5.68 -1.85
CA ARG A 141 2.90 -4.50 -2.73
C ARG A 141 1.61 -3.69 -2.63
N SER A 142 1.71 -2.38 -2.87
CA SER A 142 0.52 -1.59 -3.21
C SER A 142 0.00 -2.01 -4.59
N VAL A 143 -1.24 -1.65 -4.93
CA VAL A 143 -1.77 -1.82 -6.29
C VAL A 143 -0.98 -1.06 -7.37
N THR A 144 -0.19 -0.04 -6.99
CA THR A 144 0.74 0.67 -7.91
C THR A 144 2.10 -0.03 -8.05
N GLY A 145 2.36 -1.09 -7.29
CA GLY A 145 3.62 -1.84 -7.28
C GLY A 145 4.61 -1.38 -6.20
N ALA A 146 4.26 -0.38 -5.38
CA ALA A 146 5.16 0.13 -4.34
C ALA A 146 5.45 -0.96 -3.28
N PRO A 147 6.74 -1.19 -2.92
CA PRO A 147 7.13 -2.19 -1.94
C PRO A 147 6.79 -1.78 -0.51
N LEU A 148 6.59 -2.78 0.35
CA LEU A 148 6.50 -2.60 1.79
C LEU A 148 7.79 -1.98 2.33
N PHE A 149 7.66 -0.94 3.16
CA PHE A 149 8.78 -0.25 3.77
C PHE A 149 9.62 -1.22 4.64
N PRO A 150 10.96 -1.31 4.46
CA PRO A 150 11.77 -2.33 5.14
C PRO A 150 11.67 -2.28 6.66
N ASN A 151 11.72 -1.08 7.23
CA ASN A 151 11.54 -0.84 8.66
C ASN A 151 10.05 -0.64 8.99
N THR A 152 9.19 -1.53 8.49
CA THR A 152 7.76 -1.54 8.85
C THR A 152 7.60 -1.81 10.35
N PRO A 153 6.82 -1.00 11.10
CA PRO A 153 6.63 -1.22 12.52
C PRO A 153 6.11 -2.62 12.83
N ALA A 154 6.85 -3.35 13.66
CA ALA A 154 6.53 -4.68 14.17
C ALA A 154 6.18 -4.59 15.68
N PRO A 155 5.04 -3.97 16.06
CA PRO A 155 4.71 -3.78 17.46
C PRO A 155 4.57 -5.11 18.22
N GLU A 156 5.28 -5.21 19.34
CA GLU A 156 5.19 -6.32 20.28
C GLU A 156 3.88 -6.25 21.10
N ARG A 157 3.31 -7.40 21.45
CA ARG A 157 2.11 -7.54 22.29
C ARG A 157 2.28 -8.67 23.27
N PHE A 158 1.65 -8.55 24.43
CA PHE A 158 1.51 -9.67 25.37
C PHE A 158 0.14 -10.33 25.21
N THR A 159 0.09 -11.65 25.37
CA THR A 159 -1.17 -12.39 25.49
C THR A 159 -1.70 -12.38 26.91
N ASP A 160 -3.02 -12.35 27.04
CA ASP A 160 -3.75 -12.41 28.30
C ASP A 160 -5.02 -13.25 28.11
N ALA A 161 -5.09 -14.40 28.78
CA ALA A 161 -6.22 -15.32 28.72
C ALA A 161 -7.48 -14.85 29.47
N THR A 162 -7.41 -13.75 30.23
CA THR A 162 -8.59 -13.13 30.85
C THR A 162 -9.37 -12.23 29.87
N LEU A 163 -8.71 -11.78 28.78
CA LEU A 163 -9.36 -10.99 27.74
C LEU A 163 -10.29 -11.86 26.88
N PRO A 164 -11.49 -11.35 26.51
CA PRO A 164 -12.41 -12.10 25.65
C PRO A 164 -11.81 -12.32 24.27
N ALA A 165 -11.92 -13.56 23.76
CA ALA A 165 -11.52 -13.91 22.40
C ALA A 165 -12.24 -13.00 21.39
N SER A 166 -11.50 -12.45 20.43
CA SER A 166 -12.08 -11.59 19.38
C SER A 166 -13.09 -12.38 18.54
N PRO A 167 -14.12 -11.73 17.97
CA PRO A 167 -15.06 -12.39 17.07
C PRO A 167 -14.35 -12.97 15.83
N PRO A 168 -14.96 -13.96 15.14
CA PRO A 168 -14.49 -14.44 13.85
C PRO A 168 -14.33 -13.32 12.80
N LEU A 169 -13.60 -13.60 11.72
CA LEU A 169 -13.44 -12.68 10.60
C LEU A 169 -14.69 -12.60 9.69
N ASP A 170 -15.71 -13.40 9.98
CA ASP A 170 -16.87 -13.57 9.11
C ASP A 170 -17.69 -12.29 8.96
N ARG A 171 -18.24 -12.12 7.76
CA ARG A 171 -19.01 -10.95 7.33
C ARG A 171 -20.50 -11.20 7.62
N PRO A 172 -21.32 -10.18 7.97
CA PRO A 172 -22.77 -10.35 8.05
C PRO A 172 -23.32 -10.88 6.72
N PRO A 173 -24.36 -11.74 6.70
CA PRO A 173 -24.98 -12.19 5.46
C PRO A 173 -25.41 -11.03 4.57
N VAL A 174 -24.97 -11.01 3.31
CA VAL A 174 -25.40 -10.04 2.28
C VAL A 174 -25.71 -10.78 0.98
N THR A 175 -26.89 -10.51 0.42
CA THR A 175 -27.44 -11.05 -0.83
C THR A 175 -27.67 -9.95 -1.85
N TRP A 176 -27.95 -10.30 -3.11
CA TRP A 176 -28.35 -9.33 -4.13
C TRP A 176 -29.50 -8.42 -3.67
N SER A 177 -30.52 -8.95 -2.98
CA SER A 177 -31.65 -8.15 -2.47
C SER A 177 -31.26 -7.07 -1.45
N ASP A 178 -30.12 -7.21 -0.77
CA ASP A 178 -29.64 -6.23 0.22
C ASP A 178 -28.88 -5.04 -0.42
N ILE A 179 -28.53 -5.15 -1.71
CA ILE A 179 -27.77 -4.16 -2.48
C ILE A 179 -28.42 -3.72 -3.78
N ALA A 180 -29.37 -4.47 -4.36
CA ALA A 180 -30.05 -4.10 -5.61
C ALA A 180 -30.66 -2.68 -5.56
N PRO A 181 -31.27 -2.21 -4.45
CA PRO A 181 -31.74 -0.83 -4.33
C PRO A 181 -30.63 0.23 -4.47
N LEU A 182 -29.38 -0.10 -4.13
CA LEU A 182 -28.22 0.79 -4.31
C LEU A 182 -27.88 0.93 -5.80
N PHE A 183 -27.95 -0.17 -6.56
CA PHE A 183 -27.75 -0.15 -8.01
C PHE A 183 -28.90 0.56 -8.72
N GLU A 184 -30.14 0.29 -8.32
CA GLU A 184 -31.35 0.94 -8.82
C GLU A 184 -31.34 2.45 -8.61
N HIS A 185 -31.01 2.92 -7.40
CA HIS A 185 -30.98 4.35 -7.08
C HIS A 185 -29.77 5.07 -7.70
N SER A 186 -28.57 4.47 -7.62
CA SER A 186 -27.32 5.20 -7.83
C SER A 186 -26.67 4.97 -9.19
N CYS A 187 -26.97 3.86 -9.88
CA CYS A 187 -26.25 3.43 -11.09
C CYS A 187 -27.16 3.22 -12.31
N ASN A 188 -28.37 2.68 -12.11
CA ASN A 188 -29.26 2.26 -13.19
C ASN A 188 -29.81 3.43 -14.03
N GLY A 189 -29.79 4.67 -13.52
CA GLY A 189 -30.16 5.85 -14.30
C GLY A 189 -29.35 6.02 -15.60
N CYS A 190 -28.05 5.68 -15.59
CA CYS A 190 -27.23 5.66 -16.81
C CYS A 190 -27.16 4.26 -17.45
N HIS A 191 -27.19 3.19 -16.64
CA HIS A 191 -27.03 1.82 -17.15
C HIS A 191 -28.27 1.25 -17.85
N ASN A 192 -29.46 1.77 -17.57
CA ASN A 192 -30.71 1.40 -18.25
C ASN A 192 -31.05 2.36 -19.41
N ASP A 193 -30.28 3.44 -19.60
CA ASP A 193 -30.42 4.36 -20.73
C ASP A 193 -29.65 3.80 -21.95
N PRO A 194 -30.35 3.39 -23.03
CA PRO A 194 -29.72 2.74 -24.17
C PRO A 194 -28.77 3.66 -24.96
N THR A 195 -28.79 4.97 -24.74
CA THR A 195 -27.86 5.89 -25.41
C THR A 195 -26.41 5.70 -24.97
N TRP A 196 -26.17 5.24 -23.73
CA TRP A 196 -24.82 5.00 -23.20
C TRP A 196 -24.25 3.62 -23.56
N GLN A 197 -25.09 2.68 -24.02
CA GLN A 197 -24.69 1.32 -24.42
C GLN A 197 -23.90 0.56 -23.33
N LEU A 198 -24.28 0.78 -22.07
CA LEU A 198 -23.66 0.17 -20.89
C LEU A 198 -24.26 -1.23 -20.59
N PRO A 199 -23.51 -2.11 -19.91
CA PRO A 199 -24.04 -3.39 -19.46
C PRO A 199 -25.07 -3.20 -18.34
N GLU A 200 -26.15 -3.98 -18.39
CA GLU A 200 -27.15 -4.07 -17.32
C GLU A 200 -26.50 -4.51 -16.00
N LEU A 201 -26.92 -3.92 -14.87
CA LEU A 201 -26.32 -4.17 -13.57
C LEU A 201 -27.06 -5.26 -12.77
N THR A 202 -27.12 -6.46 -13.34
CA THR A 202 -27.59 -7.69 -12.67
C THR A 202 -26.42 -8.55 -12.17
N PRO A 203 -26.62 -9.47 -11.20
CA PRO A 203 -25.56 -10.38 -10.74
C PRO A 203 -24.97 -11.22 -11.87
N GLU A 204 -25.83 -11.69 -12.77
CA GLU A 204 -25.46 -12.49 -13.93
C GLU A 204 -24.55 -11.70 -14.86
N THR A 205 -24.98 -10.51 -15.30
CA THR A 205 -24.21 -9.65 -16.20
C THR A 205 -22.91 -9.18 -15.53
N LEU A 206 -22.92 -8.80 -14.24
CA LEU A 206 -21.72 -8.38 -13.50
C LEU A 206 -20.66 -9.49 -13.40
N ARG A 207 -21.07 -10.74 -13.16
CA ARG A 207 -20.17 -11.91 -13.08
C ARG A 207 -19.65 -12.37 -14.46
N GLN A 208 -20.41 -12.12 -15.53
CA GLN A 208 -20.05 -12.54 -16.90
C GLN A 208 -19.27 -11.46 -17.69
N THR A 209 -19.42 -10.18 -17.35
CA THR A 209 -18.83 -9.06 -18.11
C THR A 209 -17.40 -8.74 -17.66
N ARG A 210 -16.50 -8.52 -18.62
CA ARG A 210 -15.19 -7.88 -18.40
C ARG A 210 -15.25 -6.39 -18.69
N SER A 211 -14.42 -5.62 -17.99
CA SER A 211 -14.26 -4.20 -18.24
C SER A 211 -13.69 -3.95 -19.65
N THR A 212 -14.22 -2.95 -20.34
CA THR A 212 -13.64 -2.42 -21.60
C THR A 212 -12.51 -1.43 -21.35
N GLN A 213 -12.24 -1.08 -20.08
CA GLN A 213 -11.32 0.00 -19.68
C GLN A 213 -9.97 -0.53 -19.15
N VAL A 214 -9.96 -1.77 -18.64
CA VAL A 214 -8.82 -2.52 -18.10
C VAL A 214 -9.07 -4.00 -18.31
N ASP A 215 -8.05 -4.85 -18.37
CA ASP A 215 -8.26 -6.30 -18.38
C ASP A 215 -8.57 -6.84 -16.98
N ALA A 216 -9.84 -6.74 -16.58
CA ALA A 216 -10.38 -7.31 -15.35
C ALA A 216 -11.87 -7.64 -15.52
N PRO A 217 -12.42 -8.64 -14.80
CA PRO A 217 -13.86 -8.80 -14.68
C PRO A 217 -14.48 -7.58 -13.97
N LEU A 218 -15.74 -7.25 -14.27
CA LEU A 218 -16.48 -6.27 -13.48
C LEU A 218 -16.63 -6.77 -12.03
N LEU A 219 -16.99 -8.05 -11.88
CA LEU A 219 -17.11 -8.70 -10.58
C LEU A 219 -16.42 -10.07 -10.60
N MET A 220 -15.61 -10.34 -9.57
CA MET A 220 -15.02 -11.65 -9.28
C MET A 220 -15.56 -12.16 -7.93
N PRO A 221 -16.40 -13.21 -7.91
CA PRO A 221 -16.92 -13.79 -6.66
C PRO A 221 -15.81 -14.15 -5.67
N PHE A 222 -16.04 -13.87 -4.38
CA PHE A 222 -15.11 -14.03 -3.26
C PHE A 222 -13.88 -13.12 -3.27
N GLU A 223 -13.67 -12.32 -4.33
CA GLU A 223 -12.44 -11.55 -4.57
C GLU A 223 -12.73 -10.05 -4.82
N PRO A 224 -13.09 -9.26 -3.79
CA PRO A 224 -13.38 -7.82 -3.95
C PRO A 224 -12.19 -7.05 -4.53
N ALA A 225 -10.96 -7.37 -4.10
CA ALA A 225 -9.73 -6.73 -4.59
C ALA A 225 -9.47 -6.98 -6.08
N SER A 226 -9.98 -8.08 -6.62
CA SER A 226 -9.87 -8.45 -8.05
C SER A 226 -11.09 -8.03 -8.88
N SER A 227 -12.08 -7.37 -8.27
CA SER A 227 -13.32 -6.94 -8.90
C SER A 227 -13.25 -5.46 -9.32
N TYR A 228 -13.33 -5.17 -10.62
CA TYR A 228 -13.22 -3.79 -11.11
C TYR A 228 -14.37 -2.88 -10.64
N LEU A 229 -15.52 -3.44 -10.27
CA LEU A 229 -16.60 -2.74 -9.57
C LEU A 229 -16.10 -2.00 -8.32
N MET A 230 -15.32 -2.66 -7.45
CA MET A 230 -14.74 -2.02 -6.27
C MET A 230 -13.81 -0.87 -6.66
N HIS A 231 -12.98 -1.08 -7.70
CA HIS A 231 -12.06 -0.07 -8.21
C HIS A 231 -12.79 1.17 -8.77
N LYS A 232 -14.03 1.00 -9.25
CA LYS A 232 -14.88 2.09 -9.76
C LYS A 232 -15.62 2.87 -8.67
N ILE A 233 -16.05 2.22 -7.58
CA ILE A 233 -16.81 2.89 -6.49
C ILE A 233 -15.92 3.47 -5.37
N LEU A 234 -14.72 2.92 -5.13
CA LEU A 234 -13.78 3.44 -4.13
C LEU A 234 -13.20 4.80 -4.56
N PRO A 235 -13.45 5.93 -3.86
CA PRO A 235 -13.14 7.27 -4.38
C PRO A 235 -11.66 7.57 -4.65
N ASP A 236 -10.76 7.07 -3.80
CA ASP A 236 -9.31 7.29 -3.87
C ASP A 236 -8.52 6.13 -4.52
N TYR A 237 -9.20 5.16 -5.14
CA TYR A 237 -8.53 4.01 -5.76
C TYR A 237 -7.66 4.41 -6.97
N PRO A 238 -6.32 4.23 -6.93
CA PRO A 238 -5.41 4.93 -7.83
C PRO A 238 -5.34 4.37 -9.26
N ARG A 239 -5.78 3.12 -9.48
CA ARG A 239 -5.78 2.47 -10.80
C ARG A 239 -7.13 2.49 -11.51
N ARG A 240 -8.11 3.23 -10.98
CA ARG A 240 -9.42 3.44 -11.61
C ARG A 240 -9.27 4.18 -12.94
N ARG A 241 -9.98 3.75 -13.99
CA ARG A 241 -10.15 4.57 -15.21
C ARG A 241 -11.39 5.44 -15.09
N PHE A 242 -11.24 6.70 -15.53
CA PHE A 242 -12.25 7.76 -15.45
C PHE A 242 -12.68 8.06 -14.00
N THR A 243 -13.83 8.72 -13.84
CA THR A 243 -14.39 9.12 -12.55
C THR A 243 -14.74 7.93 -11.65
N VAL A 244 -14.88 8.21 -10.34
CA VAL A 244 -15.60 7.35 -9.39
C VAL A 244 -17.04 7.11 -9.88
N GLN A 245 -17.71 6.08 -9.38
CA GLN A 245 -19.12 5.79 -9.65
C GLN A 245 -19.92 5.86 -8.34
N PRO A 246 -21.10 6.52 -8.30
CA PRO A 246 -21.71 7.32 -9.37
C PRO A 246 -20.82 8.48 -9.86
N PRO A 247 -20.89 8.85 -11.15
CA PRO A 247 -20.04 9.90 -11.70
C PRO A 247 -20.46 11.28 -11.16
N PRO A 248 -19.55 12.24 -10.92
CA PRO A 248 -19.89 13.59 -10.44
C PRO A 248 -20.78 14.46 -11.36
N TYR A 249 -21.28 13.91 -12.47
CA TYR A 249 -22.21 14.55 -13.40
C TYR A 249 -23.59 13.86 -13.44
N SER A 250 -23.82 12.78 -12.68
CA SER A 250 -25.16 12.22 -12.48
C SER A 250 -25.86 12.85 -11.29
N ASP A 251 -27.19 12.83 -11.29
CA ASP A 251 -28.02 13.30 -10.17
C ASP A 251 -27.92 12.41 -8.91
N ALA A 252 -27.32 11.21 -9.03
CA ALA A 252 -27.06 10.32 -7.91
C ALA A 252 -25.87 10.79 -7.06
N PRO A 253 -25.97 10.81 -5.72
CA PRO A 253 -24.86 11.16 -4.84
C PRO A 253 -23.76 10.07 -4.86
N PRO A 254 -22.51 10.40 -4.49
CA PRO A 254 -21.48 9.39 -4.23
C PRO A 254 -21.92 8.42 -3.12
N LEU A 255 -21.66 7.12 -3.30
CA LEU A 255 -21.98 6.11 -2.28
C LEU A 255 -21.26 6.42 -0.96
N SER A 256 -21.96 6.21 0.15
CA SER A 256 -21.38 6.24 1.49
C SER A 256 -20.45 5.04 1.73
N LEU A 257 -19.62 5.15 2.78
CA LEU A 257 -18.72 4.07 3.18
C LEU A 257 -19.47 2.76 3.45
N ASP A 258 -20.60 2.82 4.15
CA ASP A 258 -21.39 1.66 4.54
C ASP A 258 -22.05 0.95 3.35
N GLU A 259 -22.40 1.69 2.29
CA GLU A 259 -22.92 1.14 1.03
C GLU A 259 -21.82 0.45 0.23
N ILE A 260 -20.63 1.07 0.14
CA ILE A 260 -19.45 0.45 -0.49
C ILE A 260 -19.02 -0.80 0.29
N GLU A 261 -19.08 -0.79 1.62
CA GLU A 261 -18.78 -1.95 2.45
C GLU A 261 -19.81 -3.08 2.30
N ARG A 262 -21.10 -2.76 2.11
CA ARG A 262 -22.11 -3.77 1.81
C ARG A 262 -21.87 -4.44 0.45
N ILE A 263 -21.45 -3.66 -0.56
CA ILE A 263 -21.05 -4.21 -1.87
C ILE A 263 -19.78 -5.06 -1.74
N GLU A 264 -18.79 -4.63 -0.96
CA GLU A 264 -17.58 -5.42 -0.69
C GLU A 264 -17.91 -6.75 0.02
N ASP A 265 -18.79 -6.70 1.03
CA ASP A 265 -19.22 -7.87 1.79
C ASP A 265 -20.05 -8.84 0.96
N TRP A 266 -20.90 -8.36 0.04
CA TRP A 266 -21.60 -9.21 -0.94
C TRP A 266 -20.63 -9.93 -1.88
N ILE A 267 -19.66 -9.21 -2.46
CA ILE A 267 -18.66 -9.81 -3.36
C ILE A 267 -17.85 -10.86 -2.62
N ALA A 268 -17.38 -10.56 -1.40
CA ALA A 268 -16.63 -11.48 -0.55
C ALA A 268 -17.41 -12.75 -0.14
N GLN A 269 -18.74 -12.72 -0.18
CA GLN A 269 -19.61 -13.88 0.07
C GLN A 269 -19.93 -14.71 -1.20
N GLY A 270 -19.37 -14.30 -2.33
CA GLY A 270 -19.51 -14.96 -3.62
C GLY A 270 -20.49 -14.29 -4.57
N ALA A 271 -20.90 -13.05 -4.30
CA ALA A 271 -21.84 -12.27 -5.11
C ALA A 271 -23.11 -13.07 -5.50
N ARG A 272 -23.84 -13.49 -4.47
CA ARG A 272 -25.02 -14.37 -4.55
C ARG A 272 -26.33 -13.59 -4.60
#